data_AF-A0A8T7IRK2-F1
#
_entry.id   AF-A0A8T7IRK2-F1
#
_cell.length_a   1.000
_cell.length_b   1.000
_cell.length_c   1.000
_cell.angle_alpha   90.00
_cell.angle_beta   90.00
_cell.angle_gamma   90.00
#
_symmetry.space_group_name_H-M   'P 1'
#
loop_
_entity.id
_entity.type
_entity.pdbx_description
1 polymer ?
#
loop_
_entity_poly.entity_id
_entity_poly.type
_entity_poly.pdbx_seq_one_letter_code
_entity_poly.pdbx_strand_id
1 'polypeptide(L)'
;MRLPNPKDRAELNLCNQYIDDVLCHPQIYSLQLEELTRSPEVTIRDLLAFLNVNFDDNCLSPEKNRSAVYSPTSENVRQAINRQSEQKWRRYEDQLVELFESLNNKS
;
A
#
# COMPACT_ATOMS: atom_id res chain seq x y z
N MET A 1 7.03 13.88 17.83
CA MET A 1 7.13 12.56 17.20
C MET A 1 6.78 11.51 18.26
N ARG A 2 5.53 11.03 18.29
CA ARG A 2 5.13 9.92 19.16
C ARG A 2 5.09 8.69 18.25
N LEU A 3 5.95 7.72 18.51
CA LEU A 3 5.87 6.41 17.87
C LEU A 3 4.51 5.78 18.24
N PRO A 4 3.84 5.05 17.33
CA PRO A 4 2.62 4.33 17.68
C PRO A 4 2.88 3.37 18.84
N ASN A 5 1.90 3.24 19.73
CA ASN A 5 1.97 2.48 20.96
C ASN A 5 2.26 0.99 20.63
N PRO A 6 3.08 0.27 21.42
CA PRO A 6 3.31 -1.16 21.25
C PRO A 6 2.05 -2.04 21.12
N LYS A 7 0.89 -1.64 21.67
CA LYS A 7 -0.39 -2.33 21.46
C LYS A 7 -1.02 -2.10 20.07
N ASP A 8 -0.88 -0.91 19.48
CA ASP A 8 -1.33 -0.63 18.10
C ASP A 8 -0.58 -1.51 17.08
N ARG A 9 0.68 -1.86 17.40
CA ARG A 9 1.42 -2.86 16.63
C ARG A 9 0.80 -4.25 16.75
N ALA A 10 0.23 -4.63 17.90
CA ALA A 10 -0.33 -5.96 18.12
C ALA A 10 -1.64 -6.20 17.34
N GLU A 11 -2.52 -5.19 17.20
CA GLU A 11 -3.76 -5.32 16.41
C GLU A 11 -3.51 -5.24 14.90
N LEU A 12 -2.62 -4.33 14.45
CA LEU A 12 -2.10 -4.37 13.08
C LEU A 12 -1.39 -5.69 12.80
N ASN A 13 -0.66 -6.22 13.77
CA ASN A 13 -0.05 -7.55 13.66
C ASN A 13 -1.12 -8.63 13.57
N LEU A 14 -2.31 -8.51 14.17
CA LEU A 14 -3.37 -9.53 14.09
C LEU A 14 -4.06 -9.52 12.72
N CYS A 15 -4.32 -8.35 12.14
CA CYS A 15 -4.82 -8.24 10.77
C CYS A 15 -3.77 -8.68 9.75
N ASN A 16 -2.52 -8.25 9.91
CA ASN A 16 -1.42 -8.69 9.06
C ASN A 16 -1.14 -10.18 9.23
N GLN A 17 -1.23 -10.72 10.45
CA GLN A 17 -1.07 -12.14 10.73
C GLN A 17 -2.24 -12.95 10.18
N TYR A 18 -3.48 -12.45 10.21
CA TYR A 18 -4.58 -13.12 9.51
C TYR A 18 -4.41 -13.08 7.99
N ILE A 19 -3.92 -11.96 7.45
CA ILE A 19 -3.54 -11.86 6.04
C ILE A 19 -2.43 -12.86 5.72
N ASP A 20 -1.40 -12.99 6.56
CA ASP A 20 -0.34 -13.96 6.33
C ASP A 20 -0.87 -15.40 6.51
N ASP A 21 -1.61 -15.70 7.57
CA ASP A 21 -2.12 -17.05 7.84
C ASP A 21 -3.16 -17.53 6.81
N VAL A 22 -3.95 -16.61 6.21
CA VAL A 22 -5.04 -16.94 5.26
C VAL A 22 -4.66 -16.66 3.80
N LEU A 23 -3.87 -15.62 3.54
CA LEU A 23 -3.45 -15.21 2.20
C LEU A 23 -2.00 -15.59 1.87
N CYS A 24 -1.20 -16.18 2.79
CA CYS A 24 0.07 -16.86 2.45
C CYS A 24 -0.23 -18.20 1.77
N HIS A 25 -0.88 -18.09 0.63
CA HIS A 25 -1.04 -19.14 -0.34
C HIS A 25 0.05 -18.94 -1.40
N PRO A 26 0.73 -19.99 -1.88
CA PRO A 26 1.81 -19.85 -2.88
C PRO A 26 1.36 -19.26 -4.23
N GLN A 27 0.05 -19.04 -4.42
CA GLN A 27 -0.53 -18.42 -5.61
C GLN A 27 -0.97 -16.97 -5.38
N ILE A 28 -0.79 -16.43 -4.17
CA ILE A 28 -1.12 -15.05 -3.82
C ILE A 28 0.18 -14.30 -3.54
N TYR A 29 0.36 -13.17 -4.20
CA TYR A 29 1.47 -12.26 -3.95
C TYR A 29 0.99 -11.09 -3.10
N SER A 30 1.55 -10.95 -1.90
CA SER A 30 1.28 -9.81 -1.03
C SER A 30 2.15 -8.62 -1.42
N LEU A 31 1.53 -7.48 -1.69
CA LEU A 31 2.20 -6.26 -2.14
C LEU A 31 1.82 -5.09 -1.23
N GLN A 32 2.82 -4.44 -0.64
CA GLN A 32 2.64 -3.18 0.06
C GLN A 32 2.81 -2.00 -0.92
N LEU A 33 1.82 -1.11 -0.98
CA LEU A 33 1.82 0.03 -1.90
C LEU A 33 2.97 1.00 -1.59
N GLU A 34 3.31 1.15 -0.31
CA GLU A 34 4.42 1.98 0.16
C GLU A 34 5.76 1.47 -0.36
N GLU A 35 5.96 0.15 -0.42
CA GLU A 35 7.17 -0.43 -1.01
C GLU A 35 7.23 -0.21 -2.51
N LEU A 36 6.11 -0.42 -3.22
CA LEU A 36 6.03 -0.16 -4.67
C LEU A 36 6.34 1.31 -5.00
N THR A 37 5.81 2.25 -4.24
CA THR A 37 6.03 3.68 -4.51
C THR A 37 7.40 4.17 -4.05
N ARG A 38 8.07 3.45 -3.12
CA ARG A 38 9.45 3.74 -2.67
C ARG A 38 10.51 3.16 -3.60
N SER A 39 10.30 1.94 -4.10
CA SER A 39 11.27 1.21 -4.93
C SER A 39 10.59 0.55 -6.15
N PRO A 40 10.01 1.33 -7.08
CA PRO A 40 9.11 0.81 -8.12
C PRO A 40 9.71 -0.31 -8.96
N GLU A 41 10.94 -0.14 -9.43
CA GLU A 41 11.57 -1.13 -10.31
C GLU A 41 11.78 -2.47 -9.62
N VAL A 42 12.32 -2.47 -8.40
CA VAL A 42 12.56 -3.69 -7.63
C VAL A 42 11.23 -4.41 -7.40
N THR A 43 10.25 -3.69 -6.85
CA THR A 43 8.96 -4.27 -6.49
C THR A 43 8.18 -4.77 -7.71
N ILE A 44 8.21 -4.06 -8.84
CA ILE A 44 7.54 -4.48 -10.07
C ILE A 44 8.25 -5.70 -10.68
N ARG A 45 9.58 -5.75 -10.67
CA ARG A 45 10.32 -6.93 -11.14
C ARG A 45 9.99 -8.17 -10.32
N ASP A 46 9.93 -8.03 -9.00
CA ASP A 46 9.57 -9.14 -8.10
C ASP A 46 8.13 -9.62 -8.34
N LEU A 47 7.19 -8.68 -8.51
CA LEU A 47 5.80 -8.99 -8.86
C LEU A 47 5.69 -9.74 -10.19
N LEU A 48 6.37 -9.26 -11.24
CA LEU A 48 6.33 -9.90 -12.56
C LEU A 48 7.03 -11.26 -12.56
N ALA A 49 8.11 -11.42 -11.80
CA ALA A 49 8.79 -12.71 -11.60
C ALA A 49 7.86 -13.73 -10.95
N PHE A 50 7.08 -13.33 -9.92
CA PHE A 50 6.06 -14.18 -9.32
C PHE A 50 5.00 -14.62 -10.34
N LEU A 51 4.61 -13.73 -11.27
CA LEU A 51 3.65 -14.01 -12.33
C LEU A 51 4.24 -14.76 -13.54
N ASN A 52 5.55 -15.04 -13.54
CA ASN A 52 6.29 -15.58 -14.69
C ASN A 52 6.14 -14.73 -15.98
N VAL A 53 6.11 -13.40 -15.83
CA VAL A 53 6.02 -12.43 -16.93
C VAL A 53 7.35 -11.68 -17.05
N ASN A 54 7.79 -11.43 -18.28
CA ASN A 54 9.00 -10.64 -18.53
C ASN A 54 8.77 -9.17 -18.17
N PHE A 55 9.78 -8.54 -17.60
CA PHE A 55 9.76 -7.12 -17.32
C PHE A 55 9.83 -6.27 -18.60
N ASP A 56 9.12 -5.15 -18.61
CA ASP A 56 9.15 -4.12 -19.65
C ASP A 56 9.32 -2.74 -18.97
N ASP A 57 10.24 -1.92 -19.47
CA ASP A 57 10.53 -0.58 -18.92
C ASP A 57 9.28 0.32 -18.88
N ASN A 58 8.30 0.08 -19.75
CA ASN A 58 7.03 0.81 -19.75
C ASN A 58 6.23 0.62 -18.45
N CYS A 59 6.47 -0.45 -17.68
CA CYS A 59 5.86 -0.63 -16.36
C CYS A 59 6.26 0.46 -15.36
N LEU A 60 7.38 1.16 -15.59
CA LEU A 60 7.84 2.28 -14.76
C LEU A 60 7.25 3.63 -15.16
N SER A 61 6.51 3.68 -16.27
CA SER A 61 5.88 4.91 -16.79
C SER A 61 4.40 4.70 -17.11
N PRO A 62 3.56 4.27 -16.14
CA PRO A 62 2.15 3.98 -16.36
C PRO A 62 1.38 5.20 -16.90
N GLU A 63 1.81 6.42 -16.60
CA GLU A 63 1.22 7.66 -17.08
C GLU A 63 1.30 7.83 -18.61
N LYS A 64 2.23 7.13 -19.27
CA LYS A 64 2.38 7.16 -20.74
C LYS A 64 1.40 6.21 -21.46
N ASN A 65 0.72 5.33 -20.73
CA ASN A 65 -0.25 4.40 -21.30
C ASN A 65 -1.46 5.17 -21.86
N ARG A 66 -1.82 4.95 -23.13
CA ARG A 66 -2.91 5.69 -23.81
C ARG A 66 -4.28 5.03 -23.70
N SER A 67 -4.37 3.83 -23.14
CA SER A 67 -5.65 3.12 -22.98
C SER A 67 -6.63 3.92 -22.14
N ALA A 68 -7.92 3.82 -22.45
CA ALA A 68 -8.98 4.49 -21.70
C ALA A 68 -9.11 3.87 -20.30
N VAL A 69 -9.30 4.71 -19.27
CA VAL A 69 -9.47 4.28 -17.87
C VAL A 69 -10.80 4.85 -17.37
N TYR A 70 -11.79 3.99 -17.21
CA TYR A 70 -13.12 4.36 -16.71
C TYR A 70 -13.22 4.09 -15.21
N SER A 71 -12.56 4.92 -14.42
CA SER A 71 -12.59 4.86 -12.95
C SER A 71 -12.74 6.26 -12.36
N PRO A 72 -13.46 6.43 -11.22
CA PRO A 72 -13.45 7.67 -10.45
C PRO A 72 -12.04 8.12 -10.02
N THR A 73 -11.09 7.19 -9.95
CA THR A 73 -9.68 7.44 -9.61
C THR A 73 -8.77 7.59 -10.85
N SER A 74 -9.36 7.76 -12.04
CA SER A 74 -8.61 7.86 -13.31
C SER A 74 -7.50 8.92 -13.28
N GLU A 75 -7.75 10.08 -12.66
CA GLU A 75 -6.75 11.14 -12.49
C GLU A 75 -5.48 10.63 -11.78
N ASN A 76 -5.62 9.80 -10.74
CA ASN A 76 -4.48 9.24 -10.00
C ASN A 76 -3.69 8.24 -10.85
N VAL A 77 -4.38 7.44 -11.67
CA VAL A 77 -3.75 6.46 -12.57
C VAL A 77 -2.96 7.15 -13.69
N ARG A 78 -3.32 8.39 -14.02
CA ARG A 78 -2.65 9.23 -15.04
C ARG A 78 -1.43 9.98 -14.51
N GLN A 79 -1.11 9.87 -13.23
CA GLN A 79 0.11 10.46 -12.66
C GLN A 79 1.25 9.45 -12.66
N ALA A 80 2.49 9.96 -12.75
CA ALA A 80 3.67 9.14 -12.55
C ALA A 80 3.64 8.51 -11.14
N ILE A 81 4.29 7.35 -10.98
CA ILE A 81 4.39 6.66 -9.69
C ILE A 81 4.96 7.64 -8.66
N ASN A 82 4.18 7.89 -7.61
CA ASN A 82 4.50 8.89 -6.60
C ASN A 82 3.96 8.48 -5.23
N ARG A 83 4.44 9.20 -4.21
CA ARG A 83 4.14 8.94 -2.79
C ARG A 83 3.15 9.96 -2.23
N GLN A 84 2.39 10.66 -3.07
CA GLN A 84 1.51 11.75 -2.63
C GLN A 84 0.32 11.26 -1.79
N SER A 85 -0.10 10.00 -1.98
CA SER A 85 -1.13 9.36 -1.16
C SER A 85 -0.66 9.09 0.26
N GLU A 86 0.66 8.94 0.48
CA GLU A 86 1.20 8.73 1.81
C GLU A 86 0.87 9.92 2.71
N GLN A 87 0.51 9.62 3.95
CA GLN A 87 0.28 10.61 4.99
C GLN A 87 -0.86 11.61 4.74
N LYS A 88 -1.67 11.46 3.68
CA LYS A 88 -2.86 12.31 3.48
C LYS A 88 -3.81 12.29 4.68
N TRP A 89 -3.87 11.17 5.40
CA TRP A 89 -4.65 11.01 6.62
C TRP A 89 -4.23 11.98 7.73
N ARG A 90 -2.97 12.46 7.75
CA ARG A 90 -2.48 13.40 8.77
C ARG A 90 -3.20 14.74 8.76
N ARG A 91 -3.82 15.12 7.63
CA ARG A 91 -4.68 16.31 7.57
C ARG A 91 -5.87 16.22 8.51
N TYR A 92 -6.21 15.00 8.92
CA TYR A 92 -7.29 14.70 9.83
C TYR A 92 -6.79 14.19 11.19
N GLU A 93 -5.49 14.35 11.48
CA GLU A 93 -4.86 13.81 12.70
C GLU A 93 -5.58 14.28 13.96
N ASP A 94 -5.94 15.57 14.03
CA ASP A 94 -6.67 16.16 15.16
C ASP A 94 -8.07 15.55 15.34
N GLN A 95 -8.77 15.24 14.26
CA GLN A 95 -10.11 14.63 14.29
C GLN A 95 -10.04 13.13 14.61
N LEU A 96 -8.89 12.49 14.38
CA LEU A 96 -8.68 11.07 14.64
C LEU A 96 -8.15 10.79 16.05
N VAL A 97 -7.85 11.82 16.85
CA VAL A 97 -7.31 11.66 18.22
C VAL A 97 -8.18 10.73 19.07
N GLU A 98 -9.50 10.98 19.13
CA GLU A 98 -10.42 10.16 19.93
C GLU A 98 -10.47 8.70 19.44
N LEU A 99 -10.41 8.49 18.12
CA LEU A 99 -10.33 7.15 17.53
C LEU A 99 -9.05 6.45 17.98
N PHE A 100 -7.89 7.10 17.84
CA PHE A 100 -6.60 6.53 18.26
C PHE A 100 -6.55 6.25 19.76
N GLU A 101 -7.14 7.10 20.59
CA GLU A 101 -7.27 6.87 22.04
C GLU A 101 -8.17 5.66 22.33
N SER A 102 -9.28 5.50 21.61
CA SER A 102 -10.19 4.36 21.78
C SER A 102 -9.56 3.02 21.39
N LEU A 103 -8.77 3.00 20.31
CA LEU A 103 -8.02 1.82 19.85
C LEU A 103 -6.94 1.44 20.88
N ASN A 104 -6.29 2.44 21.47
CA ASN A 104 -5.28 2.23 22.51
C ASN A 104 -5.85 1.77 23.87
N ASN A 105 -7.13 2.03 24.14
CA ASN A 105 -7.76 1.76 25.44
C ASN A 105 -8.57 0.46 25.52
N LYS A 106 -8.77 -0.27 24.41
CA LYS A 106 -9.34 -1.63 24.49
C LYS A 106 -8.26 -2.61 24.94
N SER A 107 -8.51 -3.24 26.08
CA SER A 107 -7.62 -4.19 26.75
C SER A 107 -8.31 -5.51 27.00
#